data_AF-A0A3B9LMQ1-F1
#
_entry.id   AF-A0A3B9LMQ1-F1
#
_cell.length_a   1.000
_cell.length_b   1.000
_cell.length_c   1.000
_cell.angle_alpha   90.00
_cell.angle_beta   90.00
_cell.angle_gamma   90.00
#
_symmetry.space_group_name_H-M   'P 1'
#
loop_
_entity.id
_entity.type
_entity.pdbx_description
1 polymer ?
#
loop_
_entity_poly.entity_id
_entity_poly.type
_entity_poly.pdbx_seq_one_letter_code
_entity_poly.pdbx_strand_id
1 'polypeptide(L)'
;MVFKVFTVAPENYEPIKERIAERFPGNYYEVGDGQWLVADAGTAKEIYIRLFPEAEFPLAAKNVAVFGITGYWGFAPQDMWEWIRSKTGAKLG
;
A
#
# COMPACT_ATOMS: atom_id res chain seq x y z
N MET A 1 -6.76 -8.08 -4.33
CA MET A 1 -5.89 -7.35 -5.27
C MET A 1 -4.73 -6.73 -4.49
N VAL A 2 -3.59 -6.46 -5.12
CA VAL A 2 -2.46 -5.76 -4.47
C VAL A 2 -2.39 -4.33 -5.02
N PHE A 3 -2.07 -3.40 -4.15
CA PHE A 3 -1.94 -1.98 -4.46
C PHE A 3 -0.60 -1.45 -3.99
N LYS A 4 -0.01 -0.55 -4.78
CA LYS A 4 1.13 0.25 -4.36
C LYS A 4 0.60 1.53 -3.72
N VAL A 5 1.02 1.82 -2.50
CA VAL A 5 0.92 3.15 -1.88
C VAL A 5 2.32 3.74 -1.87
N PHE A 6 2.47 4.96 -2.35
CA PHE A 6 3.77 5.64 -2.25
C PHE A 6 3.65 7.14 -2.04
N THR A 7 4.71 7.70 -1.47
CA THR A 7 4.93 9.13 -1.34
C THR A 7 6.40 9.46 -1.59
N VAL A 8 6.66 10.65 -2.12
CA VAL A 8 8.03 11.16 -2.29
C VAL A 8 8.43 12.14 -1.18
N ALA A 9 7.54 12.41 -0.23
CA ALA A 9 7.74 13.34 0.87
C ALA A 9 8.19 12.57 2.14
N PRO A 10 9.47 12.65 2.57
CA PRO A 10 9.99 11.89 3.70
C PRO A 10 9.24 12.12 5.01
N GLU A 11 8.75 13.34 5.23
CA GLU A 11 7.96 13.71 6.40
C GLU A 11 6.63 12.94 6.52
N ASN A 12 6.18 12.30 5.43
CA ASN A 12 4.99 11.47 5.42
C ASN A 12 5.28 9.97 5.63
N TYR A 13 6.54 9.53 5.69
CA TYR A 13 6.87 8.10 5.69
C TYR A 13 6.29 7.37 6.91
N GLU A 14 6.62 7.84 8.11
CA GLU A 14 6.14 7.21 9.35
C GLU A 14 4.62 7.36 9.53
N PRO A 15 4.01 8.56 9.35
CA PRO A 15 2.57 8.70 9.47
C PRO A 15 1.79 7.78 8.52
N ILE A 16 2.23 7.64 7.26
CA ILE A 16 1.57 6.74 6.30
C ILE A 16 1.77 5.28 6.70
N LYS A 17 2.98 4.90 7.14
CA LYS A 17 3.28 3.54 7.62
C LYS A 17 2.38 3.13 8.79
N GLU A 18 2.30 3.97 9.83
CA GLU A 18 1.44 3.74 10.99
C GLU A 18 -0.02 3.58 10.58
N ARG A 19 -0.50 4.45 9.69
CA ARG A 19 -1.87 4.41 9.19
C ARG A 19 -2.16 3.16 8.35
N ILE A 20 -1.21 2.71 7.53
CA ILE A 20 -1.34 1.45 6.80
C ILE A 20 -1.41 0.27 7.77
N ALA A 21 -0.56 0.24 8.79
CA ALA A 21 -0.55 -0.82 9.80
C ALA A 21 -1.87 -0.89 10.59
N GLU A 22 -2.45 0.27 10.95
CA GLU A 22 -3.73 0.39 11.63
C GLU A 22 -4.91 -0.09 10.75
N ARG A 23 -4.95 0.33 9.48
CA ARG A 23 -6.11 0.12 8.60
C ARG A 23 -6.06 -1.18 7.82
N PHE A 24 -4.89 -1.81 7.69
CA PHE A 24 -4.68 -3.06 6.95
C PHE A 24 -3.83 -4.07 7.75
N PRO A 25 -4.22 -4.43 8.99
CA PRO A 25 -3.40 -5.29 9.85
C PRO A 25 -3.12 -6.64 9.18
N GLY A 26 -1.83 -6.99 9.05
CA GLY A 26 -1.37 -8.23 8.39
C GLY A 26 -1.55 -8.30 6.87
N ASN A 27 -2.04 -7.22 6.25
CA ASN A 27 -2.33 -7.13 4.81
C ASN A 27 -1.55 -6.02 4.11
N TYR A 28 -0.36 -5.71 4.60
CA TYR A 28 0.58 -4.82 3.93
C TYR A 28 1.99 -5.41 3.93
N TYR A 29 2.85 -4.83 3.09
CA TYR A 29 4.28 -5.14 3.01
C TYR A 29 5.05 -3.83 2.77
N GLU A 30 6.08 -3.57 3.56
CA GLU A 30 6.95 -2.41 3.39
C GLU A 30 8.03 -2.73 2.35
N VAL A 31 8.04 -2.00 1.24
CA VAL A 31 9.01 -2.20 0.15
C VAL A 31 10.30 -1.43 0.44
N GLY A 32 10.15 -0.26 1.04
CA GLY A 32 11.23 0.67 1.38
C GLY A 32 10.67 2.05 1.66
N ASP A 33 11.56 3.02 1.77
CA ASP A 33 11.23 4.41 2.08
C ASP A 33 10.10 4.96 1.20
N GLY A 34 9.03 5.42 1.87
CA GLY A 34 7.86 6.01 1.22
C GLY A 34 7.06 5.04 0.36
N GLN A 35 7.23 3.72 0.50
CA GLN A 35 6.71 2.73 -0.44
C GLN A 35 6.17 1.47 0.23
N TRP A 36 4.88 1.20 0.05
CA TRP A 36 4.20 0.03 0.63
C TRP A 36 3.33 -0.68 -0.40
N LEU A 37 3.16 -1.98 -0.19
CA LEU A 37 2.12 -2.77 -0.83
C LEU A 37 0.99 -3.00 0.16
N VAL A 38 -0.24 -2.96 -0.33
CA VAL A 38 -1.46 -3.23 0.44
C VAL A 38 -2.30 -4.24 -0.32
N ALA A 39 -2.79 -5.27 0.38
CA ALA A 39 -3.71 -6.25 -0.17
C ALA A 39 -5.14 -5.96 0.30
N ASP A 40 -6.06 -5.71 -0.62
CA ASP A 40 -7.46 -5.43 -0.33
C ASP A 40 -8.37 -5.86 -1.50
N ALA A 41 -9.68 -5.94 -1.28
CA ALA A 41 -10.69 -6.28 -2.28
C ALA A 41 -11.30 -5.06 -2.97
N GLY A 42 -11.10 -3.84 -2.44
CA GLY A 42 -11.62 -2.60 -3.00
C GLY A 42 -10.84 -2.09 -4.22
N THR A 43 -10.85 -0.77 -4.39
CA THR A 43 -10.21 -0.01 -5.47
C THR A 43 -9.12 0.92 -4.93
N ALA A 44 -8.28 1.44 -5.81
CA ALA A 44 -7.23 2.39 -5.43
C ALA A 44 -7.81 3.66 -4.77
N LYS A 45 -8.98 4.11 -5.25
CA LYS A 45 -9.71 5.24 -4.67
C LYS A 45 -10.20 4.94 -3.24
N GLU A 46 -10.77 3.76 -3.02
CA GLU A 46 -11.25 3.37 -1.69
C GLU A 46 -10.10 3.19 -0.69
N ILE A 47 -8.96 2.67 -1.12
CA ILE A 47 -7.75 2.61 -0.29
C ILE A 47 -7.24 4.01 0.06
N TYR A 48 -7.16 4.90 -0.94
CA TYR A 48 -6.77 6.29 -0.71
C TYR A 48 -7.69 6.95 0.32
N ILE A 49 -9.01 6.83 0.17
CA ILE A 49 -9.99 7.38 1.10
C ILE A 49 -9.86 6.74 2.50
N ARG A 50 -9.63 5.42 2.59
CA ARG A 50 -9.48 4.73 3.89
C ARG A 50 -8.24 5.17 4.66
N LEU A 51 -7.16 5.49 3.95
CA LEU A 51 -5.91 6.00 4.53
C LEU A 51 -6.01 7.49 4.86
N PHE A 52 -6.61 8.27 3.96
CA PHE A 52 -6.63 9.74 3.97
C PHE A 52 -8.05 10.31 3.93
N PRO A 53 -8.91 10.04 4.93
CA PRO A 53 -10.19 10.72 5.01
C PRO A 53 -9.95 12.23 5.20
N GLU A 54 -10.64 13.06 4.42
CA GLU A 54 -10.39 14.52 4.29
C GLU A 54 -10.39 15.27 5.63
N ALA A 55 -11.09 14.75 6.65
CA ALA A 55 -11.22 15.36 7.97
C ALA A 55 -10.14 14.97 8.99
N GLU A 56 -9.37 13.89 8.78
CA GLU A 56 -8.64 13.23 9.87
C GLU A 56 -7.14 13.03 9.63
N PHE A 57 -6.63 13.31 8.43
CA PHE A 57 -5.21 13.07 8.14
C PHE A 57 -4.53 14.22 7.40
N PRO A 58 -4.02 15.22 8.13
CA PRO A 58 -3.18 16.25 7.53
C PRO A 58 -1.81 15.63 7.17
N LEU A 59 -1.63 15.30 5.90
CA LEU A 59 -0.29 15.06 5.35
C LEU A 59 0.45 16.39 5.24
N ALA A 60 1.71 16.42 5.65
CA ALA A 60 2.55 17.61 5.52
C ALA A 60 2.72 18.01 4.05
N ALA A 61 2.79 17.04 3.14
CA ALA A 61 2.71 17.24 1.70
C ALA A 61 1.68 16.30 1.05
N LYS A 62 0.87 16.80 0.11
CA LYS A 62 -0.16 16.01 -0.62
C LYS A 62 0.42 15.11 -1.73
N ASN A 63 1.66 14.68 -1.58
CA ASN A 63 2.41 13.92 -2.59
C ASN A 63 2.24 12.41 -2.38
N VAL A 64 1.00 11.93 -2.42
CA VAL A 64 0.68 10.50 -2.22
C VAL A 64 -0.12 9.99 -3.40
N ALA A 65 0.20 8.78 -3.86
CA ALA A 65 -0.60 8.10 -4.86
C ALA A 65 -0.75 6.61 -4.57
N VAL A 66 -1.85 6.05 -5.09
CA VAL A 66 -2.24 4.65 -4.95
C VAL A 66 -2.48 4.07 -6.33
N PHE A 67 -1.82 2.95 -6.64
CA PHE A 67 -2.00 2.23 -7.91
C PHE A 67 -2.39 0.78 -7.66
N GLY A 68 -3.34 0.25 -8.44
CA GLY A 68 -3.61 -1.18 -8.48
C GLY A 68 -2.54 -1.92 -9.28
N ILE A 69 -2.08 -3.05 -8.76
CA ILE A 69 -1.12 -3.93 -9.45
C ILE A 69 -1.90 -5.09 -10.05
N THR A 70 -1.90 -5.17 -11.39
CA THR A 70 -2.57 -6.24 -12.16
C THR A 70 -1.59 -7.32 -12.64
N GLY A 71 -0.29 -7.05 -12.60
CA GLY A 71 0.79 -7.97 -12.95
C GLY A 71 2.13 -7.47 -12.42
N TYR A 72 3.12 -8.35 -12.35
CA TYR A 72 4.45 -8.02 -11.82
C TYR A 72 5.54 -8.87 -12.48
N TRP A 73 6.70 -8.25 -12.73
CA TRP A 73 7.91 -8.89 -13.27
C TRP A 73 9.12 -7.97 -12.99
N GLY A 74 10.28 -8.54 -12.66
CA GLY A 74 11.52 -7.78 -12.46
C GLY A 74 12.38 -8.28 -11.31
N PHE A 75 13.31 -7.44 -10.88
CA PHE A 75 14.21 -7.70 -9.76
C PHE A 75 13.69 -7.06 -8.48
N ALA A 76 13.46 -7.88 -7.46
CA ALA A 76 13.12 -7.46 -6.11
C ALA A 76 13.42 -8.62 -5.14
N PRO A 77 13.43 -8.35 -3.82
CA PRO A 77 13.57 -9.41 -2.81
C PRO A 77 12.57 -10.55 -2.99
N GLN A 78 13.02 -11.78 -2.72
CA GLN A 78 12.23 -13.00 -2.94
C GLN A 78 10.96 -13.02 -2.07
N ASP A 79 11.07 -12.59 -0.82
CA ASP A 79 9.99 -12.49 0.15
C ASP A 79 8.87 -11.53 -0.30
N MET A 80 9.20 -10.42 -0.95
CA MET A 80 8.21 -9.53 -1.56
C MET A 80 7.40 -10.28 -2.64
N TRP A 81 8.07 -11.06 -3.51
CA TRP A 81 7.38 -11.84 -4.55
C TRP A 81 6.51 -12.96 -3.97
N GLU A 82 6.97 -13.61 -2.91
CA GLU A 82 6.19 -14.61 -2.18
C GLU A 82 4.97 -13.98 -1.51
N TRP A 83 5.13 -12.80 -0.91
CA TRP A 83 4.03 -12.04 -0.33
C TRP A 83 2.99 -11.67 -1.40
N ILE A 84 3.41 -11.09 -2.53
CA ILE A 84 2.48 -10.75 -3.63
C ILE A 84 1.76 -12.00 -4.11
N ARG A 85 2.49 -13.10 -4.36
CA ARG A 85 1.87 -14.38 -4.75
C ARG A 85 0.86 -14.88 -3.73
N SER A 86 1.13 -14.77 -2.43
CA SER A 86 0.18 -15.19 -1.40
C SER A 86 -1.13 -14.38 -1.44
N LYS A 87 -1.05 -13.09 -1.80
CA LYS A 87 -2.20 -12.17 -1.84
C LYS A 87 -2.94 -12.16 -3.18
N THR A 88 -2.29 -12.55 -4.29
CA THR A 88 -2.89 -12.62 -5.64
C THR A 88 -3.24 -14.04 -6.07
N GLY A 89 -2.52 -15.05 -5.57
CA GLY A 89 -2.66 -16.47 -5.89
C GLY A 89 -3.66 -17.20 -4.99
N ALA A 90 -4.08 -16.59 -3.88
CA ALA A 90 -5.37 -16.87 -3.27
C ALA A 90 -6.46 -16.42 -4.25
N LYS A 91 -6.68 -17.22 -5.29
CA LYS A 91 -7.92 -17.18 -6.06
C LYS A 91 -9.03 -17.22 -5.02
N LEU A 92 -9.81 -16.15 -4.98
CA LEU A 92 -11.16 -16.15 -4.43
C LEU A 92 -11.85 -17.36 -5.06
N GLY A 93 -11.92 -18.45 -4.31
CA GLY A 93 -12.83 -19.56 -4.59
C GLY A 93 -14.25 -19.11 -4.35
#